data_AF-A0A661TYV3-F1
#
_entry.id   AF-A0A661TYV3-F1
#
_cell.length_a   1.000
_cell.length_b   1.000
_cell.length_c   1.000
_cell.angle_alpha   90.00
_cell.angle_beta   90.00
_cell.angle_gamma   90.00
#
_symmetry.space_group_name_H-M   'P 1'
#
loop_
_entity.id
_entity.type
_entity.pdbx_description
1 polymer ?
#
loop_
_entity_poly.entity_id
_entity_poly.type
_entity_poly.pdbx_seq_one_letter_code
_entity_poly.pdbx_strand_id
1 'polypeptide(L)' 'MIYYYLIMIDKDDIRINYNRLIERVENACNRVKRKPEDITIVAVTKTLPPAIIRAGYEVGIRI' A
#
# COMPACT_ATOMS: atom_id res chain seq x y z
N MET A 1 16.28 -19.60 11.76
CA MET A 1 16.21 -19.56 10.28
C MET A 1 14.78 -19.40 9.71
N ILE A 2 13.77 -19.05 10.53
CA ILE A 2 12.39 -18.77 10.06
C ILE A 2 12.11 -17.25 10.11
N TYR A 3 12.69 -16.54 11.09
CA TYR A 3 12.55 -15.09 11.25
C TYR A 3 13.08 -14.26 10.07
N TYR A 4 14.14 -14.71 9.39
CA TYR A 4 14.67 -14.00 8.21
C TYR A 4 13.74 -14.08 6.99
N TYR A 5 12.93 -15.15 6.87
CA TYR A 5 12.02 -15.32 5.74
C TYR A 5 10.78 -14.43 5.85
N LEU A 6 10.31 -14.18 7.09
CA LEU A 6 9.21 -13.24 7.36
C LEU A 6 9.62 -11.77 7.14
N ILE A 7 10.92 -11.48 7.18
CA ILE A 7 11.51 -10.15 6.95
C ILE A 7 11.62 -9.84 5.44
N MET A 8 11.51 -10.83 4.55
CA MET A 8 11.47 -10.62 3.10
C MET A 8 10.04 -10.47 2.54
N ILE A 9 9.20 -9.64 3.18
CA ILE A 9 8.29 -8.86 2.32
C ILE A 9 9.14 -7.74 1.78
N ASP A 10 9.53 -7.87 0.51
CA ASP A 10 10.34 -6.88 -0.15
C ASP A 10 9.59 -5.55 -0.15
N LYS A 11 10.23 -4.50 0.37
CA LYS A 11 9.69 -3.13 0.35
C LYS A 11 9.30 -2.74 -1.08
N ASP A 12 10.00 -3.30 -2.06
CA ASP A 12 9.70 -3.10 -3.47
C ASP A 12 8.38 -3.75 -3.89
N ASP A 13 8.00 -4.90 -3.34
CA ASP A 13 6.68 -5.51 -3.60
C ASP A 13 5.54 -4.63 -3.05
N ILE A 14 5.71 -4.09 -1.84
CA ILE A 14 4.72 -3.17 -1.26
C ILE A 14 4.58 -1.93 -2.13
N ARG A 15 5.70 -1.38 -2.62
CA ARG A 15 5.72 -0.23 -3.52
C ARG A 15 5.04 -0.52 -4.87
N ILE A 16 5.35 -1.66 -5.49
CA ILE A 16 4.73 -2.08 -6.77
C ILE A 16 3.22 -2.22 -6.59
N ASN A 17 2.79 -2.87 -5.52
CA ASN A 17 1.37 -3.06 -5.23
C ASN A 17 0.67 -1.73 -4.95
N TYR A 18 1.31 -0.82 -4.22
CA TYR A 18 0.78 0.52 -3.95
C TYR A 18 0.61 1.33 -5.25
N ASN A 19 1.62 1.35 -6.12
CA ASN A 19 1.54 2.06 -7.40
C ASN A 19 0.41 1.52 -8.29
N ARG A 20 0.26 0.20 -8.37
CA ARG A 20 -0.86 -0.43 -9.11
C ARG A 20 -2.22 -0.07 -8.51
N LEU A 21 -2.31 0.05 -7.18
CA LEU A 21 -3.54 0.49 -6.52
C LEU A 21 -3.88 1.95 -6.89
N ILE A 22 -2.90 2.85 -6.85
CA ILE A 22 -3.08 4.26 -7.23
C ILE A 22 -3.59 4.38 -8.67
N GLU A 23 -2.94 3.70 -9.62
CA GLU A 23 -3.35 3.70 -11.03
C GLU A 23 -4.81 3.23 -11.21
N ARG A 24 -5.22 2.20 -10.45
CA ARG A 24 -6.62 1.72 -10.48
C ARG A 24 -7.60 2.73 -9.90
N VAL A 25 -7.20 3.44 -8.82
CA VAL A 25 -7.99 4.50 -8.21
C VAL A 25 -8.15 5.67 -9.16
N GLU A 26 -7.06 6.14 -9.78
CA GLU A 26 -7.08 7.21 -10.77
C GLU A 26 -7.99 6.89 -11.95
N ASN A 27 -7.86 5.68 -12.50
CA ASN A 27 -8.73 5.21 -13.57
C ASN A 27 -10.20 5.15 -13.15
N ALA A 28 -10.49 4.76 -11.91
CA ALA A 28 -11.85 4.78 -11.38
C ALA A 28 -12.40 6.21 -11.23
N CYS A 29 -11.60 7.11 -10.67
CA CYS A 29 -11.93 8.53 -10.52
C CYS A 29 -12.22 9.21 -11.85
N ASN A 30 -11.37 8.95 -12.85
CA ASN A 30 -11.53 9.47 -14.21
C ASN A 30 -12.87 9.06 -14.84
N ARG A 31 -13.31 7.82 -14.63
CA ARG A 31 -14.61 7.32 -15.14
C ARG A 31 -15.81 8.07 -14.55
N VAL A 32 -15.70 8.53 -13.30
CA VAL A 32 -16.80 9.17 -12.56
C VAL A 32 -16.60 10.67 -12.37
N LYS A 33 -15.61 11.27 -13.06
CA LYS A 33 -15.24 12.69 -12.96
C LYS A 33 -15.02 13.18 -11.53
N ARG A 34 -14.44 12.32 -10.68
CA ARG A 34 -14.00 12.69 -9.33
C ARG A 34 -12.49 12.92 -9.33
N LYS A 35 -12.00 13.71 -8.38
CA LYS A 35 -10.57 13.86 -8.16
C LYS A 35 -10.08 12.69 -7.30
N PRO A 36 -8.95 12.03 -7.66
CA PRO A 36 -8.34 11.01 -6.81
C PRO A 36 -8.03 11.51 -5.40
N GLU A 37 -7.76 12.81 -5.27
CA GLU A 37 -7.54 13.56 -4.03
C GLU A 37 -8.71 13.42 -3.03
N ASP A 38 -9.94 13.28 -3.53
CA ASP A 38 -11.14 13.15 -2.70
C ASP A 38 -11.34 11.73 -2.14
N ILE A 39 -10.44 10.79 -2.49
CA ILE A 39 -10.53 9.39 -2.10
C ILE A 39 -9.45 9.07 -1.07
N THR A 40 -9.89 8.68 0.13
CA THR A 40 -9.00 8.18 1.17
C THR A 40 -8.72 6.69 0.96
N ILE A 41 -7.44 6.34 0.77
CA ILE A 41 -6.99 4.95 0.72
C ILE A 41 -6.61 4.53 2.13
N VAL A 42 -7.34 3.58 2.70
CA VAL A 42 -7.07 3.06 4.04
C VAL A 42 -6.34 1.72 3.94
N ALA A 43 -5.11 1.68 4.46
CA ALA A 43 -4.33 0.44 4.53
C ALA A 43 -4.83 -0.45 5.67
N VAL A 44 -5.40 -1.61 5.33
CA VAL A 44 -5.88 -2.58 6.31
C VAL A 44 -4.72 -3.47 6.74
N THR A 45 -4.17 -3.20 7.93
CA THR A 45 -2.99 -3.89 8.47
C THR A 45 -3.31 -4.98 9.49
N LYS A 46 -4.59 -5.33 9.66
CA LYS A 46 -4.99 -6.40 10.59
C LYS A 46 -4.32 -7.71 10.18
N THR A 47 -3.78 -8.43 11.16
CA THR A 47 -2.96 -9.65 11.03
C THR A 47 -1.55 -9.48 10.44
N LEU A 48 -1.10 -8.25 10.13
CA LEU A 48 0.27 -8.01 9.68
C LEU A 48 1.20 -7.68 10.87
N PRO A 49 2.44 -8.19 10.89
CA PRO A 49 3.42 -7.84 11.90
C PRO A 49 3.89 -6.37 11.77
N PRO A 50 4.35 -5.74 12.86
CA PRO A 50 4.78 -4.35 12.87
C PRO A 50 5.88 -3.98 11.84
N ALA A 51 6.74 -4.93 11.47
CA ALA A 51 7.79 -4.71 10.47
C ALA A 51 7.20 -4.37 9.08
N ILE A 52 6.12 -5.03 8.68
CA ILE A 52 5.44 -4.77 7.41
C ILE A 52 4.70 -3.43 7.46
N ILE A 53 4.10 -3.09 8.61
CA ILE A 53 3.47 -1.79 8.82
C ILE A 53 4.49 -0.66 8.65
N ARG A 54 5.68 -0.80 9.23
CA ARG A 54 6.78 0.17 9.07
C ARG A 54 7.23 0.31 7.62
N ALA A 55 7.41 -0.80 6.90
CA ALA A 55 7.74 -0.77 5.48
C ALA A 55 6.66 -0.02 4.66
N GLY A 56 5.39 -0.19 5.02
CA GLY A 56 4.26 0.57 4.46
C GLY A 56 4.40 2.09 4.64
N TYR A 57 4.71 2.53 5.87
CA TYR A 57 4.97 3.96 6.13
C TYR A 57 6.15 4.50 5.32
N GLU A 58 7.22 3.72 5.17
CA GLU A 58 8.40 4.13 4.39
C GLU A 58 8.13 4.25 2.88
N VAL A 59 7.11 3.60 2.35
CA VAL A 59 6.69 3.74 0.94
C VAL A 59 5.61 4.80 0.74
N GLY A 60 5.24 5.54 1.80
CA GLY A 60 4.30 6.65 1.73
C GLY A 60 2.85 6.29 2.02
N ILE A 61 2.56 5.04 2.40
CA ILE A 61 1.23 4.65 2.87
C ILE A 61 1.02 5.29 4.25
N ARG A 62 0.05 6.19 4.35
CA ARG A 62 -0.40 6.76 5.62
C ARG A 62 -1.77 6.19 5.98
N ILE A 63 -1.95 5.87 7.26
CA ILE A 63 -3.18 5.36 7.85
C ILE A 63 -4.03 6.53 8.33
#